data_AF-A0A2T8F754-F1
#
_entry.id   AF-A0A2T8F754-F1
#
_cell.length_a   1.000
_cell.length_b   1.000
_cell.length_c   1.000
_cell.angle_alpha   90.00
_cell.angle_beta   90.00
_cell.angle_gamma   90.00
#
_symmetry.space_group_name_H-M   'P 1'
#
loop_
_entity.id
_entity.type
_entity.pdbx_description
1 polymer ?
#
loop_
_entity_poly.entity_id
_entity_poly.type
_entity_poly.pdbx_seq_one_letter_code
_entity_poly.pdbx_strand_id
1 'polypeptide(L)'
;MSRSADPRAPRDAGFTLLEVIVALGITTVVMVAMLPQLVAGIRSTGTANAVTLSKGVAQAELELMRNLPFHVAPSAGAHVDVLDRYYPDLAPPTSAPACAAPASASAASWTGYVAAGSSARCSFEPASGAFYRTVRSVDSERGSLVVVIATQFLSAAVPPAAVTPRAGYDTGTDGRHLPASSQIGVTATVVHRDQGKVRPVTTYTQIADQPRAPRRILAEATATALHVGSVTADGRALSLSAGLVNVAGTVSTVSTVTGNATAVTGGLGTGEQEDGASRTVQSPPTQAIAPTSAPAGGLPGFGCSYACWGPSQLGAASVSAEGGLPRAGSSGAPIQAGVTDASTNSGVQFGTATTATDYRPGLGLTGPLVRLDEAAVPYPSQLAGCAVTPTGVLTASGYLQSADDATARNVESCAVTRSAPIVLLPTEFAPQGVIRVRLEQASARCTASAASGTATHDFRAVVEVWNGSEYVVVAEPVAGQTTDPLAAVPMTTDVGGGHTLTDYLAAWSSATSGTVRSEQAAGRAEVSVPGVVTIATQPVRSGAADGLDPASAVALTIGAVSCSTEDAR
;
A
#
# COMPACT_ATOMS: atom_id res chain seq x y z
N MET A 1 71.63 25.77 -46.58
CA MET A 1 71.26 24.36 -46.78
C MET A 1 70.70 23.82 -45.47
N SER A 2 69.45 23.37 -45.53
CA SER A 2 68.61 22.89 -44.42
C SER A 2 68.96 21.47 -44.00
N ARG A 3 68.67 21.18 -42.72
CA ARG A 3 68.52 19.86 -42.10
C ARG A 3 67.59 18.94 -42.91
N SER A 4 67.76 17.62 -42.79
CA SER A 4 66.80 16.74 -42.10
C SER A 4 66.97 15.26 -42.48
N ALA A 5 67.26 14.45 -41.45
CA ALA A 5 66.70 13.12 -41.16
C ALA A 5 67.11 11.94 -42.08
N ASP A 6 67.18 10.70 -41.61
CA ASP A 6 66.32 10.06 -40.60
C ASP A 6 66.99 8.75 -40.08
N PRO A 7 66.64 8.27 -38.88
CA PRO A 7 67.36 7.29 -38.10
C PRO A 7 67.00 5.86 -38.54
N ARG A 8 68.01 5.01 -38.66
CA ARG A 8 67.81 3.55 -38.70
C ARG A 8 68.27 2.95 -37.38
N ALA A 9 67.28 2.47 -36.64
CA ALA A 9 67.33 1.85 -35.33
C ALA A 9 68.41 0.75 -35.20
N PRO A 10 69.13 0.69 -34.07
CA PRO A 10 69.53 -0.58 -33.51
C PRO A 10 68.37 -1.10 -32.64
N ARG A 11 67.71 -2.12 -33.20
CA ARG A 11 67.35 -3.40 -32.56
C ARG A 11 66.89 -3.34 -31.11
N ASP A 12 65.69 -3.86 -30.86
CA ASP A 12 65.25 -4.41 -29.58
C ASP A 12 66.45 -4.86 -28.74
N ALA A 13 66.83 -4.03 -27.76
CA ALA A 13 67.79 -4.42 -26.76
C ALA A 13 67.09 -5.46 -25.88
N GLY A 14 67.14 -6.71 -26.32
CA GLY A 14 66.69 -7.85 -25.53
C GLY A 14 67.36 -7.81 -24.16
N PHE A 15 66.60 -8.16 -23.13
CA PHE A 15 67.08 -8.19 -21.75
C PHE A 15 68.36 -9.02 -21.64
N THR A 16 69.35 -8.48 -20.94
CA THR A 16 70.57 -9.23 -20.67
C THR A 16 70.26 -10.42 -19.74
N LEU A 17 71.00 -11.54 -19.87
CA LEU A 17 70.80 -12.73 -19.02
C LEU A 17 70.83 -12.36 -17.51
N LEU A 18 71.67 -11.39 -17.15
CA LEU A 18 71.77 -10.87 -15.78
C LEU A 18 70.48 -10.16 -15.34
N GLU A 19 69.91 -9.29 -16.18
CA GLU A 19 68.63 -8.62 -15.89
C GLU A 19 67.49 -9.62 -15.74
N VAL A 20 67.45 -10.66 -16.58
CA VAL A 20 66.44 -11.72 -16.46
C VAL A 20 66.60 -12.48 -15.15
N ILE A 21 67.82 -12.84 -14.74
CA ILE A 21 68.09 -13.55 -13.48
C ILE A 21 67.74 -12.67 -12.26
N VAL A 22 68.11 -11.39 -12.29
CA VAL A 22 67.78 -10.43 -11.22
C VAL A 22 66.27 -10.22 -11.13
N ALA A 23 65.57 -10.06 -12.26
CA ALA A 23 64.12 -9.95 -12.30
C ALA A 23 63.44 -11.21 -11.76
N LEU A 24 63.93 -12.41 -12.09
CA LEU A 24 63.41 -13.68 -11.58
C LEU A 24 63.65 -13.83 -10.07
N GLY A 25 64.82 -13.39 -9.58
CA GLY A 25 65.17 -13.36 -8.16
C GLY A 25 64.29 -12.40 -7.35
N ILE A 26 64.09 -11.19 -7.86
CA ILE A 26 63.18 -10.21 -7.24
C ILE A 26 61.74 -10.74 -7.25
N THR A 27 61.28 -11.32 -8.36
CA THR A 27 59.92 -11.86 -8.47
C THR A 27 59.70 -13.03 -7.50
N THR A 28 60.68 -13.92 -7.33
CA THR A 28 60.59 -15.02 -6.36
C THR A 28 60.58 -14.50 -4.92
N VAL A 29 61.42 -13.52 -4.58
CA VAL A 29 61.40 -12.90 -3.24
C VAL A 29 60.06 -12.21 -2.97
N VAL A 30 59.50 -11.49 -3.95
CA VAL A 30 58.18 -10.85 -3.83
C VAL A 30 57.07 -11.88 -3.67
N MET A 31 57.07 -12.96 -4.47
CA MET A 31 56.06 -14.03 -4.33
C MET A 31 56.15 -14.76 -3.00
N VAL A 32 57.36 -15.05 -2.51
CA VAL A 32 57.58 -15.66 -1.18
C VAL A 32 57.13 -14.70 -0.06
N ALA A 33 57.37 -13.40 -0.20
CA ALA A 33 56.91 -12.39 0.75
C ALA A 33 55.37 -12.20 0.74
N MET A 34 54.71 -12.40 -0.41
CA MET A 34 53.25 -12.28 -0.56
C MET A 34 52.48 -13.54 -0.13
N LEU A 35 53.11 -14.72 -0.13
CA LEU A 35 52.45 -15.98 0.22
C LEU A 35 51.80 -15.98 1.62
N PRO A 36 52.46 -15.48 2.69
CA PRO A 36 51.85 -15.38 4.01
C PRO A 36 50.62 -14.45 4.02
N GLN A 37 50.65 -13.35 3.26
CA GLN A 37 49.52 -12.42 3.15
C GLN A 37 48.33 -13.05 2.43
N LEU A 38 48.59 -13.81 1.36
CA LEU A 38 47.54 -14.56 0.64
C LEU A 38 46.91 -15.64 1.53
N VAL A 39 47.71 -16.42 2.26
CA VAL A 39 47.22 -17.43 3.20
C VAL A 39 46.43 -16.78 4.34
N ALA A 40 46.90 -15.66 4.88
CA ALA A 40 46.16 -14.89 5.89
C ALA A 40 44.83 -14.35 5.33
N GLY A 41 44.82 -13.87 4.08
CA GLY A 41 43.61 -13.40 3.39
C GLY A 41 42.57 -14.49 3.16
N ILE A 42 43.00 -15.68 2.71
CA ILE A 42 42.10 -16.84 2.54
C ILE A 42 41.52 -17.28 3.90
N ARG A 43 42.35 -17.35 4.95
CA ARG A 43 41.88 -17.69 6.31
C ARG A 43 40.89 -16.67 6.84
N SER A 44 41.18 -15.37 6.69
CA SER A 44 40.31 -14.27 7.10
C SER A 44 38.97 -14.28 6.36
N THR A 45 38.98 -14.60 5.06
CA THR A 45 37.75 -14.72 4.26
C THR A 45 36.91 -15.90 4.74
N GLY A 46 37.55 -17.02 5.10
CA GLY A 46 36.89 -18.19 5.70
C GLY A 46 36.19 -17.86 7.02
N THR A 47 36.88 -17.16 7.94
CA THR A 47 36.31 -16.77 9.23
C THR A 47 35.18 -15.74 9.08
N ALA A 48 35.35 -14.74 8.22
CA ALA A 48 34.32 -13.74 7.94
C ALA A 48 33.04 -14.39 7.40
N ASN A 49 33.17 -15.32 6.45
CA ASN A 49 32.04 -16.06 5.91
C ASN A 49 31.32 -16.90 6.96
N ALA A 50 32.06 -17.60 7.84
CA ALA A 50 31.46 -18.41 8.91
C ALA A 50 30.69 -17.55 9.91
N VAL A 51 31.21 -16.36 10.24
CA VAL A 51 30.52 -15.39 11.10
C VAL A 51 29.25 -14.85 10.44
N THR A 52 29.31 -14.46 9.15
CA THR A 52 28.14 -13.97 8.41
C THR A 52 27.05 -15.02 8.31
N LEU A 53 27.41 -16.27 7.99
CA LEU A 53 26.47 -17.39 7.97
C LEU A 53 25.82 -17.61 9.36
N SER A 54 26.64 -17.61 10.42
CA SER A 54 26.15 -17.79 11.79
C SER A 54 25.19 -16.69 12.21
N LYS A 55 25.46 -15.43 11.85
CA LYS A 55 24.56 -14.30 12.09
C LYS A 55 23.25 -14.44 11.31
N GLY A 56 23.33 -14.85 10.04
CA GLY A 56 22.15 -15.09 9.21
C GLY A 56 21.25 -16.18 9.78
N VAL A 57 21.82 -17.29 10.26
CA VAL A 57 21.07 -18.38 10.92
C VAL A 57 20.45 -17.91 12.25
N ALA A 58 21.19 -17.16 13.06
CA ALA A 58 20.67 -16.60 14.31
C ALA A 58 19.47 -15.68 14.05
N GLN A 59 19.60 -14.78 13.07
CA GLN A 59 18.54 -13.85 12.69
C GLN A 59 17.32 -14.58 12.13
N ALA A 60 17.51 -15.58 11.27
CA ALA A 60 16.41 -16.39 10.73
C ALA A 60 15.63 -17.11 11.83
N GLU A 61 16.31 -17.60 12.87
CA GLU A 61 15.64 -18.23 14.01
C GLU A 61 14.82 -17.22 14.83
N LEU A 62 15.37 -16.02 15.07
CA LEU A 62 14.62 -14.97 15.76
C LEU A 62 13.38 -14.53 14.97
N GLU A 63 13.48 -14.39 13.65
CA GLU A 63 12.32 -14.08 12.80
C GLU A 63 11.29 -15.23 12.79
N LEU A 64 11.73 -16.48 12.82
CA LEU A 64 10.82 -17.62 12.97
C LEU A 64 10.06 -17.57 14.29
N MET A 65 10.71 -17.21 15.39
CA MET A 65 10.04 -16.99 16.68
C MET A 65 9.05 -15.82 16.62
N ARG A 66 9.42 -14.70 15.99
CA ARG A 66 8.54 -13.52 15.88
C ARG A 66 7.30 -13.75 15.02
N ASN A 67 7.35 -14.72 14.11
CA ASN A 67 6.23 -15.06 13.22
C ASN A 67 5.22 -16.03 13.86
N LEU A 68 5.50 -16.58 15.04
CA LEU A 68 4.57 -17.42 15.78
C LEU A 68 3.73 -16.57 16.75
N PRO A 69 2.47 -16.94 17.03
CA PRO A 69 1.69 -16.34 18.12
C PRO A 69 2.44 -16.45 19.45
N PHE A 70 2.26 -15.48 20.36
CA PHE A 70 2.97 -15.50 21.64
C PHE A 70 2.52 -16.68 22.52
N HIS A 71 1.21 -16.83 22.71
CA HIS A 71 0.60 -17.91 23.48
C HIS A 71 -0.82 -18.20 22.97
N VAL A 72 -1.18 -19.46 22.79
CA VAL A 72 -2.52 -19.92 22.45
C VAL A 72 -2.90 -21.02 23.44
N ALA A 73 -4.06 -20.86 24.08
CA ALA A 73 -4.52 -21.88 25.02
C ALA A 73 -4.79 -23.22 24.29
N PRO A 74 -4.45 -24.39 24.85
CA PRO A 74 -4.68 -25.69 24.22
C PRO A 74 -6.15 -25.93 23.85
N SER A 75 -7.07 -25.39 24.65
CA SER A 75 -8.52 -25.38 24.36
C SER A 75 -8.94 -24.70 23.05
N ALA A 76 -8.09 -23.85 22.44
CA ALA A 76 -8.35 -23.17 21.17
C ALA A 76 -7.94 -23.98 19.92
N GLY A 77 -7.53 -25.25 20.09
CA GLY A 77 -7.13 -26.17 19.02
C GLY A 77 -5.61 -26.33 18.89
N ALA A 78 -5.17 -27.15 17.93
CA ALA A 78 -3.75 -27.52 17.74
C ALA A 78 -2.93 -26.42 17.03
N HIS A 79 -2.94 -25.20 17.58
CA HIS A 79 -2.10 -24.11 17.12
C HIS A 79 -0.75 -24.18 17.85
N VAL A 80 0.35 -24.08 17.12
CA VAL A 80 1.71 -24.04 17.70
C VAL A 80 2.09 -22.58 17.93
N ASP A 81 2.36 -22.23 19.18
CA ASP A 81 2.84 -20.89 19.57
C ASP A 81 4.36 -20.86 19.86
N VAL A 82 4.89 -19.69 20.22
CA VAL A 82 6.32 -19.54 20.57
C VAL A 82 6.69 -20.38 21.78
N LEU A 83 5.83 -20.42 22.80
CA LEU A 83 6.10 -21.09 24.07
C LEU A 83 6.05 -22.61 23.91
N ASP A 84 5.13 -23.15 23.10
CA ASP A 84 5.07 -24.58 22.77
C ASP A 84 6.39 -25.09 22.19
N ARG A 85 7.08 -24.26 21.41
CA ARG A 85 8.30 -24.65 20.71
C ARG A 85 9.58 -24.34 21.49
N TYR A 86 9.59 -23.25 22.25
CA TYR A 86 10.82 -22.71 22.85
C TYR A 86 10.78 -22.62 24.38
N TYR A 87 9.65 -22.94 25.01
CA TYR A 87 9.48 -23.08 26.46
C TYR A 87 8.26 -23.97 26.79
N PRO A 88 8.26 -25.25 26.38
CA PRO A 88 7.08 -26.12 26.52
C PRO A 88 6.80 -26.51 27.97
N ASP A 89 7.84 -26.79 28.76
CA ASP A 89 7.68 -27.37 30.08
C ASP A 89 8.85 -27.02 31.02
N LEU A 90 8.85 -27.64 32.20
CA LEU A 90 9.92 -27.55 33.19
C LEU A 90 10.80 -28.82 33.26
N ALA A 91 10.76 -29.67 32.25
CA ALA A 91 11.54 -30.90 32.22
C ALA A 91 13.03 -30.57 32.06
N PRO A 92 13.91 -31.03 32.97
CA PRO A 92 15.33 -30.76 32.87
C PRO A 92 15.96 -31.53 31.69
N PRO A 93 17.09 -31.06 31.15
CA PRO A 93 17.82 -31.79 30.13
C PRO A 93 18.21 -33.21 30.57
N THR A 94 18.19 -34.14 29.62
CA THR A 94 18.55 -35.56 29.87
C THR A 94 20.07 -35.78 29.93
N SER A 95 20.87 -34.82 29.46
CA SER A 95 22.33 -34.84 29.54
C SER A 95 22.91 -33.48 29.94
N ALA A 96 24.10 -33.50 30.54
CA ALA A 96 24.88 -32.30 30.83
C ALA A 96 25.22 -31.52 29.53
N PRO A 97 25.34 -30.17 29.61
CA PRO A 97 25.59 -29.35 28.43
C PRO A 97 27.00 -29.53 27.84
N ALA A 98 27.09 -29.68 26.52
CA ALA A 98 28.35 -29.84 25.79
C ALA A 98 28.88 -28.49 25.23
N CYS A 99 29.07 -27.50 26.10
CA CYS A 99 29.34 -26.10 25.74
C CYS A 99 30.52 -25.88 24.79
N ALA A 100 31.54 -26.75 24.84
CA ALA A 100 32.77 -26.62 24.07
C ALA A 100 32.80 -27.42 22.77
N ALA A 101 31.83 -28.31 22.53
CA ALA A 101 31.84 -29.19 21.34
C ALA A 101 30.44 -29.81 21.06
N PRO A 102 29.44 -29.03 20.64
CA PRO A 102 28.06 -29.52 20.53
C PRO A 102 27.76 -30.37 19.29
N ALA A 103 28.75 -31.06 18.71
CA ALA A 103 28.57 -31.73 17.42
C ALA A 103 27.63 -32.95 17.52
N SER A 104 26.49 -32.92 16.81
CA SER A 104 25.50 -34.00 16.55
C SER A 104 24.30 -34.14 17.53
N ALA A 105 23.45 -35.15 17.33
CA ALA A 105 22.18 -35.40 18.03
C ALA A 105 22.27 -35.49 19.57
N SER A 106 23.47 -35.68 20.14
CA SER A 106 23.72 -35.49 21.58
C SER A 106 23.53 -34.03 22.01
N ALA A 107 23.64 -33.08 21.09
CA ALA A 107 23.21 -31.71 21.29
C ALA A 107 21.69 -31.53 21.15
N ALA A 108 20.87 -32.58 21.04
CA ALA A 108 19.45 -32.42 21.36
C ALA A 108 19.19 -32.77 22.82
N SER A 109 19.98 -33.66 23.43
CA SER A 109 19.73 -34.18 24.79
C SER A 109 20.01 -33.18 25.92
N TRP A 110 20.74 -32.10 25.65
CA TRP A 110 20.85 -30.93 26.54
C TRP A 110 19.70 -29.90 26.41
N THR A 111 18.72 -30.13 25.53
CA THR A 111 17.46 -29.36 25.50
C THR A 111 16.68 -29.60 26.78
N GLY A 112 16.09 -28.55 27.34
CA GLY A 112 15.26 -28.63 28.53
C GLY A 112 15.37 -27.40 29.42
N TYR A 113 14.62 -27.43 30.50
CA TYR A 113 14.56 -26.38 31.50
C TYR A 113 15.80 -26.32 32.39
N VAL A 114 16.40 -25.13 32.48
CA VAL A 114 17.56 -24.83 33.30
C VAL A 114 17.13 -23.92 34.45
N ALA A 115 17.02 -24.49 35.64
CA ALA A 115 16.62 -23.76 36.86
C ALA A 115 17.59 -22.61 37.20
N ALA A 116 17.09 -21.56 37.85
CA ALA A 116 17.83 -20.33 38.14
C ALA A 116 19.18 -20.55 38.86
N GLY A 117 19.24 -21.51 39.80
CA GLY A 117 20.46 -21.87 40.54
C GLY A 117 21.33 -22.96 39.90
N SER A 118 21.00 -23.43 38.69
CA SER A 118 21.74 -24.51 38.02
C SER A 118 23.13 -24.05 37.59
N SER A 119 24.14 -24.87 37.91
CA SER A 119 25.52 -24.73 37.41
C SER A 119 25.70 -25.31 36.00
N ALA A 120 24.70 -26.01 35.46
CA ALA A 120 24.74 -26.62 34.13
C ALA A 120 24.43 -25.60 33.02
N ARG A 121 25.27 -24.55 32.92
CA ARG A 121 25.14 -23.43 31.97
C ARG A 121 26.39 -23.28 31.11
N CYS A 122 26.20 -22.85 29.88
CA CYS A 122 27.29 -22.40 29.02
C CYS A 122 27.56 -20.91 29.22
N SER A 123 28.78 -20.47 28.97
CA SER A 123 29.19 -19.07 29.18
C SER A 123 28.49 -18.06 28.28
N PHE A 124 27.88 -18.50 27.18
CA PHE A 124 27.11 -17.68 26.25
C PHE A 124 25.61 -17.61 26.60
N GLU A 125 25.17 -18.35 27.61
CA GLU A 125 23.77 -18.38 28.06
C GLU A 125 23.49 -17.30 29.11
N PRO A 126 22.21 -17.00 29.38
CA PRO A 126 21.86 -16.07 30.44
C PRO A 126 22.50 -16.43 31.78
N ALA A 127 23.20 -15.45 32.36
CA ALA A 127 23.96 -15.61 33.61
C ALA A 127 23.08 -15.72 34.87
N SER A 128 21.82 -15.30 34.79
CA SER A 128 20.87 -15.33 35.90
C SER A 128 19.49 -15.74 35.44
N GLY A 129 18.63 -16.15 36.37
CA GLY A 129 17.26 -16.56 36.08
C GLY A 129 17.14 -17.95 35.46
N ALA A 130 15.94 -18.52 35.56
CA ALA A 130 15.61 -19.78 34.89
C ALA A 130 15.38 -19.53 33.39
N PHE A 131 15.74 -20.49 32.55
CA PHE A 131 15.48 -20.44 31.10
C PHE A 131 15.16 -21.82 30.56
N TYR A 132 14.53 -21.88 29.39
CA TYR A 132 14.42 -23.10 28.62
C TYR A 132 15.47 -23.10 27.50
N ARG A 133 16.24 -24.17 27.40
CA ARG A 133 17.26 -24.35 26.37
C ARG A 133 16.68 -25.21 25.25
N THR A 134 16.65 -24.70 24.03
CA THR A 134 16.35 -25.47 22.82
C THR A 134 17.59 -25.56 21.97
N VAL A 135 17.99 -26.77 21.58
CA VAL A 135 19.17 -26.95 20.75
C VAL A 135 18.91 -27.81 19.53
N ARG A 136 19.38 -27.34 18.37
CA ARG A 136 19.27 -28.04 17.10
C ARG A 136 20.55 -27.92 16.28
N SER A 137 20.86 -28.98 15.54
CA SER A 137 21.90 -28.94 14.52
C SER A 137 21.30 -28.44 13.19
N VAL A 138 22.05 -27.64 12.46
CA VAL A 138 21.72 -27.16 11.12
C VAL A 138 22.86 -27.58 10.20
N ASP A 139 22.55 -28.47 9.26
CA ASP A 139 23.49 -28.83 8.22
C ASP A 139 23.60 -27.67 7.24
N SER A 140 24.83 -27.29 6.92
CA SER A 140 25.13 -26.32 5.86
C SER A 140 26.13 -26.93 4.90
N GLU A 141 26.17 -26.43 3.67
CA GLU A 141 27.16 -26.83 2.66
C GLU A 141 28.62 -26.63 3.14
N ARG A 142 28.83 -25.87 4.21
CA ARG A 142 30.15 -25.55 4.78
C ARG A 142 30.40 -26.21 6.14
N GLY A 143 29.53 -27.12 6.59
CA GLY A 143 29.65 -27.88 7.83
C GLY A 143 28.42 -27.80 8.74
N SER A 144 28.42 -28.56 9.83
CA SER A 144 27.33 -28.55 10.82
C SER A 144 27.44 -27.33 11.74
N LEU A 145 26.40 -26.50 11.76
CA LEU A 145 26.19 -25.44 12.74
C LEU A 145 25.32 -25.98 13.87
N VAL A 146 25.48 -25.45 15.09
CA VAL A 146 24.56 -25.75 16.19
C VAL A 146 23.93 -24.46 16.70
N VAL A 147 22.60 -24.45 16.76
CA VAL A 147 21.80 -23.33 17.23
C VAL A 147 21.31 -23.65 18.63
N VAL A 148 21.69 -22.82 19.60
CA VAL A 148 21.24 -22.88 21.00
C VAL A 148 20.37 -21.66 21.26
N ILE A 149 19.11 -21.88 21.59
CA ILE A 149 18.15 -20.84 21.96
C ILE A 149 17.89 -20.95 23.46
N ALA A 150 18.14 -19.88 24.19
CA ALA A 150 17.79 -19.76 25.60
C ALA A 150 16.64 -18.75 25.76
N THR A 151 15.49 -19.25 26.21
CA THR A 151 14.26 -18.46 26.39
C THR A 151 14.01 -18.20 27.87
N GLN A 152 13.85 -16.95 28.28
CA GLN A 152 13.57 -16.53 29.66
C GLN A 152 12.28 -15.73 29.72
N PHE A 153 11.39 -16.02 30.67
CA PHE A 153 10.33 -15.06 31.00
C PHE A 153 10.94 -13.82 31.66
N LEU A 154 10.48 -12.65 31.25
CA LEU A 154 10.94 -11.36 31.77
C LEU A 154 9.78 -10.57 32.37
N SER A 155 10.06 -9.83 33.43
CA SER A 155 9.13 -8.87 34.01
C SER A 155 9.04 -7.61 33.16
N ALA A 156 7.94 -6.87 33.29
CA ALA A 156 7.77 -5.55 32.68
C ALA A 156 8.56 -4.43 33.40
N ALA A 157 9.47 -4.78 34.31
CA ALA A 157 10.29 -3.79 35.03
C ALA A 157 11.35 -3.16 34.11
N VAL A 158 11.90 -2.02 34.54
CA VAL A 158 13.01 -1.36 33.84
C VAL A 158 14.20 -1.27 34.81
N PRO A 159 15.27 -2.06 34.62
CA PRO A 159 15.46 -3.06 33.56
C PRO A 159 14.62 -4.34 33.77
N PRO A 160 14.27 -5.07 32.69
CA PRO A 160 13.53 -6.33 32.80
C PRO A 160 14.29 -7.37 33.62
N ALA A 161 13.60 -8.06 34.52
CA ALA A 161 14.19 -9.10 35.37
C ALA A 161 13.63 -10.48 35.02
N ALA A 162 14.44 -11.52 35.13
CA ALA A 162 14.00 -12.89 34.86
C ALA A 162 12.92 -13.34 35.85
N VAL A 163 11.84 -13.90 35.33
CA VAL A 163 10.69 -14.44 36.08
C VAL A 163 10.72 -15.96 36.01
N THR A 164 10.54 -16.62 37.14
CA THR A 164 10.47 -18.08 37.18
C THR A 164 9.02 -18.52 36.93
N PRO A 165 8.76 -19.48 36.03
CA PRO A 165 7.42 -20.03 35.84
C PRO A 165 6.85 -20.66 37.10
N ARG A 166 5.52 -20.76 37.13
CA ARG A 166 4.82 -21.49 38.18
C ARG A 166 5.26 -22.95 38.19
N ALA A 167 5.38 -23.54 39.38
CA ALA A 167 5.65 -24.97 39.53
C ALA A 167 4.63 -25.81 38.74
N GLY A 168 5.13 -26.74 37.94
CA GLY A 168 4.31 -27.60 37.07
C GLY A 168 3.85 -26.95 35.77
N TYR A 169 4.44 -25.81 35.35
CA TYR A 169 4.18 -25.22 34.04
C TYR A 169 4.43 -26.23 32.91
N ASP A 170 3.48 -26.30 31.99
CA ASP A 170 3.45 -27.21 30.84
C ASP A 170 2.42 -26.65 29.84
N THR A 171 2.86 -26.27 28.64
CA THR A 171 2.00 -25.72 27.59
C THR A 171 1.03 -26.75 27.02
N GLY A 172 1.37 -28.05 27.09
CA GLY A 172 0.52 -29.13 26.62
C GLY A 172 -0.64 -29.48 27.55
N THR A 173 -0.71 -28.89 28.75
CA THR A 173 -1.71 -29.20 29.77
C THR A 173 -2.62 -28.01 30.07
N ASP A 174 -3.93 -28.19 29.92
CA ASP A 174 -4.93 -27.19 30.29
C ASP A 174 -4.82 -26.78 31.77
N GLY A 175 -4.84 -25.47 32.02
CA GLY A 175 -4.67 -24.87 33.36
C GLY A 175 -3.20 -24.77 33.84
N ARG A 176 -2.22 -25.28 33.08
CA ARG A 176 -0.77 -25.19 33.37
C ARG A 176 0.03 -24.45 32.31
N HIS A 177 -0.60 -24.09 31.19
CA HIS A 177 -0.01 -23.43 30.04
C HIS A 177 0.18 -21.91 30.19
N LEU A 178 -0.41 -21.30 31.23
CA LEU A 178 -0.37 -19.85 31.38
C LEU A 178 1.08 -19.34 31.53
N PRO A 179 1.52 -18.40 30.67
CA PRO A 179 2.87 -17.89 30.72
C PRO A 179 3.14 -17.13 32.02
N ALA A 180 4.39 -17.19 32.49
CA ALA A 180 4.79 -16.50 33.71
C ALA A 180 4.79 -14.97 33.57
N SER A 181 4.95 -14.48 32.34
CA SER A 181 4.85 -13.08 31.97
C SER A 181 4.51 -12.93 30.49
N SER A 182 4.00 -11.76 30.10
CA SER A 182 3.68 -11.38 28.72
C SER A 182 4.93 -10.99 27.90
N GLN A 183 6.11 -11.41 28.31
CA GLN A 183 7.37 -11.02 27.68
C GLN A 183 8.43 -12.07 27.93
N ILE A 184 9.16 -12.43 26.87
CA ILE A 184 10.30 -13.32 26.93
C ILE A 184 11.56 -12.65 26.38
N GLY A 185 12.69 -12.92 27.01
CA GLY A 185 14.03 -12.66 26.49
C GLY A 185 14.54 -13.89 25.77
N VAL A 186 15.08 -13.70 24.58
CA VAL A 186 15.58 -14.78 23.73
C VAL A 186 17.04 -14.51 23.43
N THR A 187 17.91 -15.41 23.88
CA THR A 187 19.33 -15.43 23.54
C THR A 187 19.56 -16.54 22.52
N ALA A 188 19.82 -16.14 21.27
CA ALA A 188 20.13 -17.06 20.18
C ALA A 188 21.65 -17.13 19.97
N THR A 189 22.24 -18.30 20.18
CA THR A 189 23.66 -18.55 19.98
C THR A 189 23.88 -19.58 18.88
N VAL A 190 24.59 -19.18 17.82
CA VAL A 190 25.05 -20.10 16.78
C VAL A 190 26.50 -20.43 17.01
N VAL A 191 26.78 -21.71 17.17
CA VAL A 191 28.10 -22.26 17.45
C VAL A 191 28.67 -22.84 16.16
N HIS A 192 29.81 -22.31 15.72
CA HIS A 192 30.55 -22.82 14.56
C HIS A 192 31.99 -23.19 14.95
N ARG A 193 32.63 -24.04 14.14
CA ARG A 193 34.06 -24.35 14.28
C ARG A 193 34.88 -23.42 13.38
N ASP A 194 35.90 -22.83 13.97
CA ASP A 194 36.92 -22.04 13.29
C ASP A 194 38.30 -22.56 13.71
N GLN A 195 39.07 -23.10 12.76
CA GLN A 195 40.42 -23.64 12.98
C GLN A 195 40.50 -24.63 14.16
N GLY A 196 39.52 -25.53 14.27
CA GLY A 196 39.43 -26.53 15.34
C GLY A 196 38.99 -25.98 16.70
N LYS A 197 38.76 -24.66 16.83
CA LYS A 197 38.18 -24.03 18.02
C LYS A 197 36.71 -23.73 17.79
N VAL A 198 35.93 -23.85 18.84
CA VAL A 198 34.50 -23.51 18.82
C VAL A 198 34.33 -22.02 19.09
N ARG A 199 33.54 -21.34 18.25
CA ARG A 199 33.25 -19.91 18.35
C ARG A 199 31.73 -19.69 18.39
N PRO A 200 31.19 -19.13 19.49
CA PRO A 200 29.80 -18.75 19.57
C PRO A 200 29.56 -17.36 18.94
N VAL A 201 28.46 -17.22 18.22
CA VAL A 201 27.89 -15.93 17.79
C VAL A 201 26.54 -15.79 18.47
N THR A 202 26.43 -14.82 19.38
CA THR A 202 25.23 -14.65 20.22
C THR A 202 24.49 -13.37 19.84
N THR A 203 23.17 -13.45 19.72
CA THR A 203 22.26 -12.32 19.55
C THR A 203 21.16 -12.41 20.60
N TYR A 204 20.71 -11.26 21.09
CA TYR A 204 19.64 -11.17 22.08
C TYR A 204 18.49 -10.31 21.54
N THR A 205 17.26 -10.73 21.82
CA THR A 205 16.05 -9.94 21.55
C THR A 205 15.02 -10.18 22.65
N GLN A 206 13.99 -9.33 22.69
CA GLN A 206 12.84 -9.50 23.56
C GLN A 206 11.59 -9.63 22.69
N ILE A 207 10.74 -10.61 23.00
CA ILE A 207 9.45 -10.83 22.34
C ILE A 207 8.38 -10.64 23.40
N ALA A 208 7.46 -9.70 23.17
CA ALA A 208 6.35 -9.44 24.07
C ALA A 208 5.03 -9.86 23.43
N ASP A 209 4.11 -10.35 24.25
CA ASP A 209 2.71 -10.51 23.88
C ASP A 209 2.15 -9.12 23.60
N GLN A 210 1.83 -8.86 22.34
CA GLN A 210 1.01 -7.73 21.97
C GLN A 210 -0.42 -8.23 21.84
N PRO A 211 -1.28 -8.05 22.86
CA PRO A 211 -2.70 -8.14 22.60
C PRO A 211 -3.01 -7.15 21.47
N ARG A 212 -3.71 -7.59 20.41
CA ARG A 212 -4.29 -6.67 19.44
C ARG A 212 -5.16 -5.72 20.25
N ALA A 213 -4.68 -4.49 20.51
CA ALA A 213 -5.49 -3.54 21.23
C ALA A 213 -6.78 -3.35 20.42
N PRO A 214 -7.95 -3.46 21.06
CA PRO A 214 -9.20 -3.23 20.35
C PRO A 214 -9.11 -1.86 19.69
N ARG A 215 -9.50 -1.81 18.42
CA ARG A 215 -9.57 -0.55 17.67
C ARG A 215 -10.56 0.35 18.41
N ARG A 216 -10.06 1.48 18.91
CA ARG A 216 -10.85 2.44 19.70
C ARG A 216 -11.54 3.46 18.79
N ILE A 217 -10.86 3.87 17.72
CA ILE A 217 -11.38 4.78 16.71
C ILE A 217 -11.03 4.24 15.33
N LEU A 218 -11.99 4.30 14.41
CA LEU A 218 -11.80 4.22 12.96
C LEU A 218 -12.49 5.43 12.34
N ALA A 219 -11.83 6.09 11.40
CA ALA A 219 -12.45 7.13 10.58
C ALA A 219 -11.90 7.04 9.16
N GLU A 220 -12.75 6.78 8.19
CA GLU A 220 -12.40 6.67 6.78
C GLU A 220 -13.34 7.55 5.96
N ALA A 221 -12.79 8.21 4.95
CA ALA A 221 -13.53 8.94 3.94
C ALA A 221 -12.84 8.78 2.58
N THR A 222 -13.61 8.37 1.58
CA THR A 222 -13.12 8.18 0.20
C THR A 222 -14.05 8.88 -0.79
N ALA A 223 -13.46 9.61 -1.73
CA ALA A 223 -14.18 10.27 -2.81
C ALA A 223 -13.46 10.05 -4.14
N THR A 224 -14.22 9.71 -5.17
CA THR A 224 -13.80 9.59 -6.57
C THR A 224 -14.80 10.35 -7.43
N ALA A 225 -14.39 11.46 -8.06
CA ALA A 225 -15.27 12.26 -8.90
C ALA A 225 -15.64 11.53 -10.19
N LEU A 226 -14.63 10.95 -10.84
CA LEU A 226 -14.71 10.33 -12.14
C LEU A 226 -13.76 9.15 -12.20
N HIS A 227 -14.25 8.02 -12.67
CA HIS A 227 -13.44 6.86 -13.05
C HIS A 227 -13.88 6.37 -14.42
N VAL A 228 -12.91 6.19 -15.32
CA VAL A 228 -13.11 5.69 -16.67
C VAL A 228 -12.17 4.51 -16.91
N GLY A 229 -12.68 3.43 -17.47
CA GLY A 229 -11.91 2.24 -17.82
C GLY A 229 -12.26 1.73 -19.22
N SER A 230 -11.27 1.20 -19.92
CA SER A 230 -11.43 0.54 -21.21
C SER A 230 -10.18 -0.27 -21.58
N VAL A 231 -10.04 -0.66 -22.84
CA VAL A 231 -8.86 -1.34 -23.39
C VAL A 231 -8.41 -0.58 -24.65
N THR A 232 -7.11 -0.39 -24.78
CA THR A 232 -6.43 0.19 -25.96
C THR A 232 -6.51 -0.75 -27.17
N ALA A 233 -6.16 -0.26 -28.36
CA ALA A 233 -6.27 -1.02 -29.62
C ALA A 233 -5.33 -2.24 -29.66
N ASP A 234 -4.24 -2.21 -28.89
CA ASP A 234 -3.29 -3.32 -28.73
C ASP A 234 -3.63 -4.24 -27.55
N GLY A 235 -4.82 -4.10 -26.95
CA GLY A 235 -5.32 -5.03 -25.94
C GLY A 235 -4.86 -4.72 -24.51
N ARG A 236 -4.23 -3.57 -24.25
CA ARG A 236 -3.82 -3.19 -22.89
C ARG A 236 -4.95 -2.49 -22.14
N ALA A 237 -5.20 -2.91 -20.90
CA ALA A 237 -6.15 -2.25 -20.01
C ALA A 237 -5.75 -0.77 -19.84
N LEU A 238 -6.73 0.13 -19.91
CA LEU A 238 -6.57 1.57 -19.81
C LEU A 238 -7.52 2.08 -18.73
N SER A 239 -7.02 2.93 -17.85
CA SER A 239 -7.84 3.57 -16.83
C SER A 239 -7.43 5.02 -16.61
N LEU A 240 -8.40 5.83 -16.27
CA LEU A 240 -8.19 7.19 -15.81
C LEU A 240 -9.16 7.48 -14.66
N SER A 241 -8.62 8.03 -13.58
CA SER A 241 -9.41 8.47 -12.43
C SER A 241 -9.09 9.92 -12.12
N ALA A 242 -10.11 10.71 -11.82
CA ALA A 242 -9.96 12.12 -11.47
C ALA A 242 -10.73 12.45 -10.19
N GLY A 243 -10.17 13.36 -9.40
CA GLY A 243 -10.67 13.76 -8.10
C GLY A 243 -10.67 12.58 -7.14
N LEU A 244 -9.48 12.12 -6.72
CA LEU A 244 -9.32 11.04 -5.75
C LEU A 244 -8.89 11.63 -4.40
N VAL A 245 -9.66 11.35 -3.36
CA VAL A 245 -9.26 11.62 -1.97
C VAL A 245 -9.57 10.39 -1.14
N ASN A 246 -8.57 9.92 -0.40
CA ASN A 246 -8.71 8.86 0.59
C ASN A 246 -8.04 9.32 1.88
N VAL A 247 -8.81 9.41 2.95
CA VAL A 247 -8.31 9.76 4.28
C VAL A 247 -8.74 8.67 5.25
N ALA A 248 -7.78 8.17 6.03
CA ALA A 248 -7.98 7.11 7.01
C ALA A 248 -7.27 7.46 8.31
N GLY A 249 -7.98 7.31 9.43
CA GLY A 249 -7.49 7.57 10.77
C GLY A 249 -7.86 6.42 11.69
N THR A 250 -6.91 5.98 12.53
CA THR A 250 -7.14 4.89 13.49
C THR A 250 -6.54 5.20 14.85
N VAL A 251 -7.23 4.75 15.91
CA VAL A 251 -6.67 4.70 17.26
C VAL A 251 -6.75 3.28 17.78
N SER A 252 -5.63 2.73 18.21
CA SER A 252 -5.54 1.48 18.96
C SER A 252 -4.60 1.67 20.16
N THR A 253 -3.39 1.12 20.12
CA THR A 253 -2.27 1.52 21.00
C THR A 253 -1.61 2.82 20.54
N VAL A 254 -1.66 3.09 19.24
CA VAL A 254 -1.13 4.29 18.59
C VAL A 254 -2.24 4.99 17.82
N SER A 255 -2.08 6.31 17.64
CA SER A 255 -2.93 7.12 16.78
C SER A 255 -2.19 7.38 15.48
N THR A 256 -2.83 7.04 14.36
CA THR A 256 -2.26 7.22 13.02
C THR A 256 -3.29 7.83 12.10
N VAL A 257 -2.80 8.63 11.15
CA VAL A 257 -3.59 9.21 10.08
C VAL A 257 -2.78 9.09 8.80
N THR A 258 -3.45 8.65 7.74
CA THR A 258 -2.94 8.68 6.38
C THR A 258 -3.92 9.46 5.51
N GLY A 259 -3.42 10.41 4.74
CA GLY A 259 -4.18 11.12 3.72
C GLY A 259 -3.51 10.94 2.37
N ASN A 260 -4.28 10.51 1.38
CA ASN A 260 -3.88 10.44 -0.01
C ASN A 260 -4.84 11.31 -0.84
N ALA A 261 -4.28 12.16 -1.68
CA ALA A 261 -5.02 13.04 -2.56
C ALA A 261 -4.34 13.06 -3.93
N THR A 262 -5.10 12.70 -4.97
CA THR A 262 -4.62 12.66 -6.35
C THR A 262 -5.65 13.35 -7.23
N ALA A 263 -5.25 14.44 -7.88
CA ALA A 263 -6.16 15.20 -8.72
C ALA A 263 -6.57 14.43 -9.98
N VAL A 264 -5.62 13.80 -10.66
CA VAL A 264 -5.84 12.89 -11.80
C VAL A 264 -4.75 11.83 -11.79
N THR A 265 -5.09 10.61 -12.18
CA THR A 265 -4.15 9.53 -12.48
C THR A 265 -4.62 8.77 -13.70
N GLY A 266 -3.72 8.54 -14.65
CA GLY A 266 -3.96 7.72 -15.83
C GLY A 266 -2.96 6.58 -15.87
N GLY A 267 -3.40 5.37 -16.25
CA GLY A 267 -2.54 4.20 -16.29
C GLY A 267 -2.91 3.16 -17.33
N LEU A 268 -1.90 2.42 -17.76
CA LEU A 268 -2.01 1.23 -18.61
C LEU A 268 -1.71 -0.03 -17.79
N GLY A 269 -2.32 -1.15 -18.18
CA GLY A 269 -2.10 -2.47 -17.54
C GLY A 269 -0.68 -3.00 -17.68
N THR A 270 0.17 -2.35 -18.48
CA THR A 270 1.60 -2.64 -18.66
C THR A 270 2.51 -1.89 -17.67
N GLY A 271 1.96 -1.02 -16.83
CA GLY A 271 2.67 -0.32 -15.75
C GLY A 271 3.05 1.13 -16.05
N GLU A 272 2.79 1.64 -17.26
CA GLU A 272 2.89 3.07 -17.55
C GLU A 272 1.79 3.82 -16.82
N GLN A 273 2.18 4.74 -15.96
CA GLN A 273 1.28 5.58 -15.19
C GLN A 273 1.86 6.98 -15.12
N GLU A 274 0.98 7.98 -15.18
CA GLU A 274 1.33 9.36 -14.88
C GLU A 274 0.19 10.00 -14.08
N ASP A 275 0.59 10.85 -13.13
CA ASP A 275 -0.32 11.51 -12.21
C ASP A 275 -0.26 13.03 -12.44
N GLY A 276 -1.39 13.69 -12.24
CA GLY A 276 -1.42 15.14 -11.99
C GLY A 276 -0.88 15.46 -10.60
N ALA A 277 -1.36 16.56 -10.00
CA ALA A 277 -0.99 16.91 -8.64
C ALA A 277 -1.42 15.79 -7.67
N SER A 278 -0.46 15.14 -7.02
CA SER A 278 -0.67 14.03 -6.10
C SER A 278 0.16 14.20 -4.83
N ARG A 279 -0.35 13.72 -3.70
CA ARG A 279 0.35 13.77 -2.42
C ARG A 279 -0.17 12.72 -1.45
N THR A 280 0.76 12.04 -0.81
CA THR A 280 0.51 11.19 0.35
C THR A 280 1.14 11.82 1.58
N VAL A 281 0.41 11.82 2.69
CA VAL A 281 0.85 12.35 3.99
C VAL A 281 0.50 11.39 5.11
N GLN A 282 1.31 11.37 6.15
CA GLN A 282 1.13 10.49 7.30
C GLN A 282 1.54 11.18 8.61
N SER A 283 0.81 10.90 9.69
CA SER A 283 1.09 11.29 11.08
C SER A 283 1.35 10.02 11.93
N PRO A 284 2.25 10.00 12.95
CA PRO A 284 2.61 11.07 13.89
C PRO A 284 4.03 11.66 13.64
N PRO A 285 4.17 12.61 12.71
CA PRO A 285 4.17 14.01 13.13
C PRO A 285 3.00 14.81 12.55
N THR A 286 2.60 15.90 13.19
CA THR A 286 1.66 16.86 12.57
C THR A 286 2.31 17.42 11.30
N GLN A 287 1.64 17.28 10.17
CA GLN A 287 2.13 17.80 8.89
C GLN A 287 1.16 18.82 8.33
N ALA A 288 1.66 20.04 8.10
CA ALA A 288 1.00 21.01 7.26
C ALA A 288 1.21 20.63 5.79
N ILE A 289 0.13 20.63 5.03
CA ILE A 289 0.12 20.33 3.60
C ILE A 289 0.02 21.67 2.88
N ALA A 290 1.13 22.11 2.28
CA ALA A 290 1.12 23.23 1.37
C ALA A 290 0.34 22.88 0.09
N PRO A 291 -0.37 23.84 -0.52
CA PRO A 291 -1.03 23.62 -1.79
C PRO A 291 0.01 23.21 -2.84
N THR A 292 -0.35 22.26 -3.69
CA THR A 292 0.56 21.68 -4.70
C THR A 292 -0.14 21.73 -6.04
N SER A 293 0.54 22.18 -7.09
CA SER A 293 0.00 22.23 -8.45
C SER A 293 0.88 21.45 -9.42
N ALA A 294 0.26 20.84 -10.42
CA ALA A 294 0.95 20.22 -11.54
C ALA A 294 0.41 20.80 -12.86
N PRO A 295 1.26 20.96 -13.90
CA PRO A 295 0.80 21.36 -15.22
C PRO A 295 -0.11 20.29 -15.84
N ALA A 296 -0.66 20.61 -17.01
CA ALA A 296 -1.34 19.63 -17.84
C ALA A 296 -0.41 18.45 -18.19
N GLY A 297 -0.96 17.25 -18.26
CA GLY A 297 -0.21 16.02 -18.48
C GLY A 297 -1.04 14.98 -19.26
N GLY A 298 -0.44 13.82 -19.49
CA GLY A 298 -1.11 12.71 -20.17
C GLY A 298 -0.27 11.45 -20.11
N LEU A 299 -0.74 10.35 -20.70
CA LEU A 299 -0.01 9.08 -20.61
C LEU A 299 1.35 9.16 -21.34
N PRO A 300 2.43 8.70 -20.68
CA PRO A 300 3.78 8.81 -21.22
C PRO A 300 3.92 7.94 -22.46
N GLY A 301 4.53 8.50 -23.52
CA GLY A 301 4.70 7.82 -24.81
C GLY A 301 3.46 7.83 -25.73
N PHE A 302 2.28 8.24 -25.22
CA PHE A 302 1.04 8.31 -26.00
C PHE A 302 0.44 9.72 -26.07
N GLY A 303 0.95 10.66 -25.28
CA GLY A 303 0.46 12.04 -25.24
C GLY A 303 -1.03 12.08 -24.88
N CYS A 304 -1.80 12.90 -25.61
CA CYS A 304 -3.25 13.06 -25.40
C CYS A 304 -4.11 12.02 -26.16
N SER A 305 -3.49 10.97 -26.71
CA SER A 305 -4.20 10.02 -27.58
C SER A 305 -5.17 9.11 -26.80
N TYR A 306 -4.75 8.65 -25.61
CA TYR A 306 -5.56 7.75 -24.78
C TYR A 306 -6.11 8.41 -23.54
N ALA A 307 -5.27 9.14 -22.81
CA ALA A 307 -5.68 9.82 -21.60
C ALA A 307 -4.81 11.06 -21.37
N CYS A 308 -5.44 12.20 -21.13
CA CYS A 308 -4.78 13.42 -20.70
C CYS A 308 -5.66 14.26 -19.80
N TRP A 309 -5.05 15.25 -19.19
CA TRP A 309 -5.71 16.15 -18.26
C TRP A 309 -5.11 17.54 -18.32
N GLY A 310 -5.91 18.52 -17.93
CA GLY A 310 -5.52 19.89 -17.75
C GLY A 310 -4.69 20.09 -16.47
N PRO A 311 -4.27 21.34 -16.20
CA PRO A 311 -3.61 21.69 -14.95
C PRO A 311 -4.43 21.25 -13.74
N SER A 312 -3.73 20.84 -12.68
CA SER A 312 -4.35 20.23 -11.51
C SER A 312 -3.75 20.77 -10.22
N GLN A 313 -4.53 20.72 -9.13
CA GLN A 313 -4.10 21.21 -7.83
C GLN A 313 -4.60 20.36 -6.67
N LEU A 314 -3.84 20.42 -5.59
CA LEU A 314 -4.20 19.98 -4.25
C LEU A 314 -4.33 21.19 -3.34
N GLY A 315 -5.41 21.23 -2.56
CA GLY A 315 -5.66 22.27 -1.57
C GLY A 315 -4.71 22.18 -0.38
N ALA A 316 -4.57 23.29 0.35
CA ALA A 316 -3.86 23.29 1.63
C ALA A 316 -4.68 22.55 2.69
N ALA A 317 -4.03 21.72 3.51
CA ALA A 317 -4.67 20.94 4.57
C ALA A 317 -3.66 20.56 5.66
N SER A 318 -4.06 19.73 6.62
CA SER A 318 -3.16 19.23 7.66
C SER A 318 -3.54 17.80 8.06
N VAL A 319 -2.55 16.98 8.40
CA VAL A 319 -2.78 15.70 9.11
C VAL A 319 -2.10 15.73 10.46
N SER A 320 -2.78 15.22 11.48
CA SER A 320 -2.29 15.19 12.85
C SER A 320 -2.83 13.98 13.61
N ALA A 321 -2.01 13.43 14.49
CA ALA A 321 -2.38 12.47 15.51
C ALA A 321 -2.10 13.02 16.93
N GLU A 322 -1.98 14.35 17.05
CA GLU A 322 -1.68 15.04 18.31
C GLU A 322 -2.78 14.79 19.36
N GLY A 323 -2.37 14.65 20.62
CA GLY A 323 -3.29 14.28 21.70
C GLY A 323 -3.85 12.85 21.59
N GLY A 324 -3.30 12.00 20.71
CA GLY A 324 -3.78 10.63 20.51
C GLY A 324 -5.05 10.55 19.66
N LEU A 325 -5.40 11.62 18.94
CA LEU A 325 -6.64 11.74 18.17
C LEU A 325 -6.34 11.97 16.68
N PRO A 326 -6.81 11.08 15.79
CA PRO A 326 -6.58 11.21 14.35
C PRO A 326 -7.41 12.35 13.77
N ARG A 327 -6.74 13.25 13.02
CA ARG A 327 -7.32 14.38 12.29
C ARG A 327 -6.69 14.49 10.90
N ALA A 328 -7.51 14.62 9.86
CA ALA A 328 -7.08 14.93 8.49
C ALA A 328 -8.00 16.00 7.91
N GLY A 329 -7.44 17.16 7.58
CA GLY A 329 -8.20 18.33 7.20
C GLY A 329 -9.16 18.81 8.29
N SER A 330 -10.10 19.66 7.91
CA SER A 330 -11.21 20.10 8.74
C SER A 330 -12.43 20.41 7.89
N SER A 331 -13.57 20.66 8.51
CA SER A 331 -14.77 21.13 7.82
C SER A 331 -14.56 22.44 7.04
N GLY A 332 -13.66 23.33 7.48
CA GLY A 332 -13.35 24.59 6.79
C GLY A 332 -12.14 24.53 5.85
N ALA A 333 -11.35 23.46 5.94
CA ALA A 333 -10.16 23.23 5.13
C ALA A 333 -9.94 21.72 4.95
N PRO A 334 -10.79 21.04 4.17
CA PRO A 334 -10.66 19.61 3.92
C PRO A 334 -9.44 19.34 3.03
N ILE A 335 -9.00 18.08 2.98
CA ILE A 335 -8.07 17.65 1.94
C ILE A 335 -8.83 17.69 0.61
N GLN A 336 -8.28 18.37 -0.39
CA GLN A 336 -8.93 18.58 -1.69
C GLN A 336 -7.99 18.21 -2.83
N ALA A 337 -8.55 17.61 -3.87
CA ALA A 337 -7.87 17.30 -5.12
C ALA A 337 -8.78 17.59 -6.31
N GLY A 338 -8.23 18.19 -7.37
CA GLY A 338 -9.03 18.44 -8.56
C GLY A 338 -8.28 19.05 -9.74
N VAL A 339 -8.97 19.07 -10.88
CA VAL A 339 -8.54 19.74 -12.10
C VAL A 339 -8.94 21.21 -12.02
N THR A 340 -8.03 22.11 -12.35
CA THR A 340 -8.24 23.56 -12.18
C THR A 340 -8.71 24.25 -13.44
N ASP A 341 -8.53 23.65 -14.60
CA ASP A 341 -8.83 24.27 -15.89
C ASP A 341 -9.31 23.21 -16.89
N ALA A 342 -10.46 23.47 -17.51
CA ALA A 342 -11.07 22.63 -18.53
C ALA A 342 -10.70 23.06 -19.96
N SER A 343 -10.06 24.22 -20.16
CA SER A 343 -9.69 24.71 -21.50
C SER A 343 -8.46 24.00 -22.07
N THR A 344 -7.55 23.56 -21.20
CA THR A 344 -6.39 22.76 -21.58
C THR A 344 -6.74 21.28 -21.51
N ASN A 345 -6.49 20.51 -22.59
CA ASN A 345 -6.77 19.07 -22.66
C ASN A 345 -8.21 18.72 -22.21
N SER A 346 -9.18 19.59 -22.52
CA SER A 346 -10.57 19.51 -22.05
C SER A 346 -10.74 19.18 -20.56
N GLY A 347 -9.76 19.57 -19.71
CA GLY A 347 -9.65 19.24 -18.28
C GLY A 347 -9.36 17.77 -17.99
N VAL A 348 -10.12 16.86 -18.56
CA VAL A 348 -9.87 15.41 -18.61
C VAL A 348 -10.28 14.97 -20.01
N GLN A 349 -9.47 14.14 -20.66
CA GLN A 349 -9.86 13.44 -21.88
C GLN A 349 -9.51 11.96 -21.76
N PHE A 350 -10.37 11.12 -22.31
CA PHE A 350 -10.18 9.68 -22.38
C PHE A 350 -10.67 9.16 -23.74
N GLY A 351 -9.83 8.36 -24.40
CA GLY A 351 -10.11 7.72 -25.66
C GLY A 351 -9.52 6.32 -25.69
N THR A 352 -10.07 5.46 -26.54
CA THR A 352 -9.58 4.09 -26.70
C THR A 352 -8.75 3.92 -27.97
N ALA A 353 -8.64 4.97 -28.78
CA ALA A 353 -7.87 4.94 -30.01
C ALA A 353 -7.07 6.22 -30.21
N THR A 354 -6.00 6.12 -30.98
CA THR A 354 -5.08 7.23 -31.25
C THR A 354 -5.61 8.22 -32.26
N THR A 355 -6.52 7.79 -33.14
CA THR A 355 -7.15 8.66 -34.13
C THR A 355 -8.66 8.42 -34.17
N ALA A 356 -9.43 9.45 -34.52
CA ALA A 356 -10.88 9.33 -34.64
C ALA A 356 -11.31 8.32 -35.72
N THR A 357 -10.47 8.11 -36.74
CA THR A 357 -10.69 7.14 -37.83
C THR A 357 -10.64 5.68 -37.38
N ASP A 358 -10.10 5.41 -36.18
CA ASP A 358 -10.06 4.06 -35.60
C ASP A 358 -11.40 3.67 -34.95
N TYR A 359 -12.27 4.66 -34.70
CA TYR A 359 -13.65 4.40 -34.27
C TYR A 359 -14.51 3.95 -35.44
N ARG A 360 -15.63 3.29 -35.12
CA ARG A 360 -16.60 2.83 -36.11
C ARG A 360 -17.13 4.03 -36.92
N PRO A 361 -16.96 4.04 -38.26
CA PRO A 361 -17.40 5.17 -39.09
C PRO A 361 -18.91 5.45 -38.96
N GLY A 362 -19.70 4.40 -38.79
CA GLY A 362 -21.14 4.50 -38.60
C GLY A 362 -21.59 5.10 -37.27
N LEU A 363 -20.69 5.48 -36.36
CA LEU A 363 -21.06 6.22 -35.12
C LEU A 363 -20.74 7.72 -35.21
N GLY A 364 -20.02 8.16 -36.26
CA GLY A 364 -19.67 9.57 -36.47
C GLY A 364 -18.83 10.21 -35.34
N LEU A 365 -18.07 9.42 -34.58
CA LEU A 365 -17.31 9.89 -33.42
C LEU A 365 -16.12 10.77 -33.83
N THR A 366 -15.99 11.94 -33.21
CA THR A 366 -14.92 12.92 -33.52
C THR A 366 -13.76 12.89 -32.53
N GLY A 367 -13.85 12.03 -31.50
CA GLY A 367 -12.86 11.88 -30.41
C GLY A 367 -12.99 12.94 -29.31
N PRO A 368 -12.12 12.91 -28.29
CA PRO A 368 -12.02 11.78 -27.33
C PRO A 368 -13.40 11.35 -26.80
N LEU A 369 -13.53 10.10 -26.35
CA LEU A 369 -14.83 9.51 -25.98
C LEU A 369 -15.42 10.08 -24.69
N VAL A 370 -14.57 10.50 -23.76
CA VAL A 370 -14.97 11.19 -22.54
C VAL A 370 -14.14 12.45 -22.42
N ARG A 371 -14.77 13.59 -22.16
CA ARG A 371 -14.07 14.82 -21.81
C ARG A 371 -14.87 15.71 -20.86
N LEU A 372 -14.26 16.71 -20.23
CA LEU A 372 -15.05 17.76 -19.58
C LEU A 372 -15.50 18.81 -20.61
N ASP A 373 -16.59 19.49 -20.31
CA ASP A 373 -17.01 20.66 -21.06
C ASP A 373 -15.99 21.79 -20.88
N GLU A 374 -15.40 22.25 -21.98
CA GLU A 374 -14.36 23.29 -22.01
C GLU A 374 -14.91 24.67 -21.61
N ALA A 375 -16.23 24.86 -21.70
CA ALA A 375 -16.90 26.06 -21.22
C ALA A 375 -17.06 26.08 -19.69
N ALA A 376 -16.67 25.02 -18.98
CA ALA A 376 -16.73 24.97 -17.53
C ALA A 376 -15.81 26.02 -16.90
N VAL A 377 -16.38 26.91 -16.08
CA VAL A 377 -15.61 28.00 -15.49
C VAL A 377 -14.70 27.48 -14.35
N PRO A 378 -13.38 27.71 -14.43
CA PRO A 378 -12.44 27.31 -13.40
C PRO A 378 -12.60 28.16 -12.14
N TYR A 379 -12.91 27.52 -11.01
CA TYR A 379 -12.93 28.18 -9.70
C TYR A 379 -12.44 27.25 -8.58
N PRO A 380 -11.81 27.79 -7.53
CA PRO A 380 -11.50 27.02 -6.34
C PRO A 380 -12.82 26.60 -5.67
N SER A 381 -13.01 25.30 -5.47
CA SER A 381 -14.12 24.80 -4.68
C SER A 381 -13.94 25.22 -3.23
N GLN A 382 -14.86 26.01 -2.69
CA GLN A 382 -14.93 26.25 -1.25
C GLN A 382 -15.84 25.19 -0.64
N LEU A 383 -15.25 24.30 0.16
CA LEU A 383 -16.00 23.34 0.98
C LEU A 383 -16.11 23.89 2.39
N ALA A 384 -17.34 23.90 2.89
CA ALA A 384 -17.65 24.23 4.27
C ALA A 384 -18.52 23.10 4.84
N GLY A 385 -17.97 22.32 5.75
CA GLY A 385 -18.59 21.09 6.23
C GLY A 385 -18.61 20.00 5.17
N CYS A 386 -19.64 19.15 5.21
CA CYS A 386 -19.87 18.10 4.22
C CYS A 386 -20.72 18.56 3.03
N ALA A 387 -20.61 19.84 2.67
CA ALA A 387 -21.37 20.48 1.61
C ALA A 387 -20.43 21.23 0.66
N VAL A 388 -20.77 21.24 -0.64
CA VAL A 388 -20.01 21.94 -1.67
C VAL A 388 -20.71 23.23 -2.05
N THR A 389 -19.95 24.31 -2.21
CA THR A 389 -20.45 25.49 -2.95
C THR A 389 -20.32 25.27 -4.47
N PRO A 390 -21.21 25.83 -5.31
CA PRO A 390 -21.38 25.46 -6.73
C PRO A 390 -20.25 25.83 -7.70
N THR A 391 -19.04 26.13 -7.23
CA THR A 391 -17.87 26.47 -8.07
C THR A 391 -16.80 25.37 -8.15
N GLY A 392 -16.42 24.92 -9.36
CA GLY A 392 -15.32 23.97 -9.61
C GLY A 392 -15.48 23.10 -10.88
N VAL A 393 -14.36 22.76 -11.55
CA VAL A 393 -14.32 21.95 -12.79
C VAL A 393 -14.49 20.46 -12.49
N LEU A 394 -13.62 19.87 -11.69
CA LEU A 394 -13.77 18.50 -11.21
C LEU A 394 -12.99 18.40 -9.89
N THR A 395 -13.69 18.13 -8.80
CA THR A 395 -13.08 18.16 -7.47
C THR A 395 -13.59 17.04 -6.58
N ALA A 396 -12.71 16.55 -5.73
CA ALA A 396 -13.02 15.67 -4.63
C ALA A 396 -12.36 16.19 -3.36
N SER A 397 -12.97 15.87 -2.23
CA SER A 397 -12.54 16.34 -0.94
C SER A 397 -12.92 15.38 0.16
N GLY A 398 -12.16 15.42 1.26
CA GLY A 398 -12.48 14.66 2.44
C GLY A 398 -11.80 15.20 3.69
N TYR A 399 -12.43 14.96 4.83
CA TYR A 399 -11.83 15.22 6.14
C TYR A 399 -12.22 14.13 7.13
N LEU A 400 -11.42 14.02 8.17
CA LEU A 400 -11.74 13.25 9.37
C LEU A 400 -11.38 14.07 10.61
N GLN A 401 -12.25 14.02 11.61
CA GLN A 401 -12.07 14.68 12.88
C GLN A 401 -12.44 13.71 14.00
N SER A 402 -11.61 13.69 15.05
CA SER A 402 -11.95 13.04 16.30
C SER A 402 -11.82 14.06 17.43
N ALA A 403 -12.85 14.10 18.29
CA ALA A 403 -12.86 14.89 19.51
C ALA A 403 -12.94 13.98 20.73
N ASP A 404 -12.36 14.48 21.83
CA ASP A 404 -12.40 13.86 23.16
C ASP A 404 -12.47 14.99 24.17
N ASP A 405 -13.62 15.64 24.17
CA ASP A 405 -13.87 16.82 24.99
C ASP A 405 -14.76 16.40 26.17
N ALA A 406 -14.72 17.14 27.29
CA ALA A 406 -15.48 16.81 28.50
C ALA A 406 -17.01 16.67 28.31
N THR A 407 -17.54 17.11 27.16
CA THR A 407 -18.97 17.11 26.83
C THR A 407 -19.32 16.26 25.59
N ALA A 408 -18.34 15.79 24.80
CA ALA A 408 -18.60 14.97 23.61
C ALA A 408 -17.37 14.15 23.19
N ARG A 409 -17.58 12.83 23.03
CA ARG A 409 -16.70 11.96 22.24
C ARG A 409 -17.38 11.68 20.92
N ASN A 410 -16.80 12.17 19.84
CA ASN A 410 -17.29 11.90 18.51
C ASN A 410 -16.14 11.69 17.53
N VAL A 411 -16.44 10.90 16.53
CA VAL A 411 -15.60 10.65 15.37
C VAL A 411 -16.45 11.03 14.17
N GLU A 412 -15.92 11.87 13.30
CA GLU A 412 -16.58 12.32 12.09
C GLU A 412 -15.67 12.08 10.90
N SER A 413 -16.24 11.55 9.82
CA SER A 413 -15.61 11.56 8.51
C SER A 413 -16.60 12.03 7.45
N CYS A 414 -16.07 12.70 6.44
CA CYS A 414 -16.84 13.22 5.34
C CYS A 414 -16.05 13.11 4.05
N ALA A 415 -16.73 12.71 2.98
CA ALA A 415 -16.22 12.66 1.63
C ALA A 415 -17.22 13.36 0.69
N VAL A 416 -16.72 14.22 -0.19
CA VAL A 416 -17.58 14.97 -1.12
C VAL A 416 -16.90 15.12 -2.48
N THR A 417 -17.69 15.04 -3.55
CA THR A 417 -17.21 15.24 -4.92
C THR A 417 -18.26 15.88 -5.82
N ARG A 418 -17.80 16.41 -6.96
CA ARG A 418 -18.58 17.09 -7.99
C ARG A 418 -17.82 17.14 -9.31
N SER A 419 -18.55 17.47 -10.38
CA SER A 419 -17.97 17.73 -11.70
C SER A 419 -18.76 18.78 -12.46
N ALA A 420 -18.06 19.50 -13.33
CA ALA A 420 -18.62 20.14 -14.50
C ALA A 420 -19.28 19.08 -15.41
N PRO A 421 -20.05 19.50 -16.42
CA PRO A 421 -20.60 18.56 -17.39
C PRO A 421 -19.48 17.71 -18.01
N ILE A 422 -19.61 16.41 -17.85
CA ILE A 422 -18.80 15.39 -18.52
C ILE A 422 -19.49 15.09 -19.84
N VAL A 423 -18.79 15.39 -20.93
CA VAL A 423 -19.20 15.16 -22.30
C VAL A 423 -18.81 13.75 -22.71
N LEU A 424 -19.77 12.98 -23.22
CA LEU A 424 -19.59 11.59 -23.62
C LEU A 424 -19.93 11.40 -25.10
N LEU A 425 -19.07 10.68 -25.79
CA LEU A 425 -19.21 10.27 -27.18
C LEU A 425 -19.48 11.48 -28.11
N PRO A 426 -18.54 12.43 -28.25
CA PRO A 426 -18.67 13.53 -29.22
C PRO A 426 -18.78 13.01 -30.65
N THR A 427 -19.73 13.56 -31.40
CA THR A 427 -19.95 13.26 -32.82
C THR A 427 -19.99 14.52 -33.66
N GLU A 428 -20.00 14.39 -34.99
CA GLU A 428 -20.15 15.53 -35.89
C GLU A 428 -21.48 16.28 -35.71
N PHE A 429 -22.57 15.54 -35.42
CA PHE A 429 -23.90 16.12 -35.20
C PHE A 429 -24.15 16.54 -33.75
N ALA A 430 -23.38 16.00 -32.80
CA ALA A 430 -23.41 16.37 -31.39
C ALA A 430 -21.96 16.61 -30.90
N PRO A 431 -21.32 17.74 -31.26
CA PRO A 431 -19.91 18.00 -30.94
C PRO A 431 -19.59 18.06 -29.45
N GLN A 432 -20.62 18.28 -28.64
CA GLN A 432 -20.53 18.30 -27.18
C GLN A 432 -21.07 17.02 -26.53
N GLY A 433 -20.97 15.90 -27.26
CA GLY A 433 -21.35 14.56 -26.81
C GLY A 433 -22.80 14.22 -27.10
N VAL A 434 -23.06 12.94 -27.36
CA VAL A 434 -24.43 12.40 -27.37
C VAL A 434 -25.06 12.49 -25.98
N ILE A 435 -24.24 12.33 -24.93
CA ILE A 435 -24.67 12.39 -23.53
C ILE A 435 -23.81 13.39 -22.77
N ARG A 436 -24.44 14.13 -21.86
CA ARG A 436 -23.75 14.96 -20.87
C ARG A 436 -24.20 14.57 -19.47
N VAL A 437 -23.24 14.48 -18.56
CA VAL A 437 -23.52 14.21 -17.14
C VAL A 437 -22.87 15.27 -16.28
N ARG A 438 -23.67 16.04 -15.54
CA ARG A 438 -23.17 16.98 -14.55
C ARG A 438 -23.40 16.42 -13.15
N LEU A 439 -22.33 16.19 -12.39
CA LEU A 439 -22.42 15.85 -10.98
C LEU A 439 -22.43 17.14 -10.15
N GLU A 440 -23.59 17.54 -9.69
CA GLU A 440 -23.70 18.76 -8.87
C GLU A 440 -23.12 18.54 -7.48
N GLN A 441 -23.42 17.38 -6.88
CA GLN A 441 -22.87 16.95 -5.61
C GLN A 441 -23.00 15.43 -5.45
N ALA A 442 -22.01 14.81 -4.80
CA ALA A 442 -22.15 13.54 -4.11
C ALA A 442 -21.40 13.65 -2.77
N SER A 443 -22.06 13.32 -1.67
CA SER A 443 -21.53 13.46 -0.31
C SER A 443 -21.88 12.25 0.55
N ALA A 444 -20.93 11.86 1.40
CA ALA A 444 -21.08 10.83 2.42
C ALA A 444 -20.53 11.39 3.73
N ARG A 445 -21.34 11.41 4.78
CA ARG A 445 -20.97 11.87 6.12
C ARG A 445 -21.31 10.81 7.15
N CYS A 446 -20.32 10.46 7.96
CA CYS A 446 -20.44 9.47 9.00
C CYS A 446 -20.01 10.11 10.31
N THR A 447 -20.83 9.92 11.33
CA THR A 447 -20.51 10.33 12.70
C THR A 447 -20.76 9.17 13.63
N ALA A 448 -19.82 8.88 14.51
CA ALA A 448 -19.94 7.84 15.53
C ALA A 448 -19.59 8.40 16.91
N SER A 449 -20.35 7.95 17.90
CA SER A 449 -20.10 8.11 19.32
C SER A 449 -20.52 6.82 20.02
N ALA A 450 -20.11 6.61 21.27
CA ALA A 450 -20.51 5.42 22.03
C ALA A 450 -22.03 5.20 22.11
N ALA A 451 -22.84 6.28 22.03
CA ALA A 451 -24.30 6.20 22.14
C ALA A 451 -25.01 6.09 20.78
N SER A 452 -24.42 6.58 19.70
CA SER A 452 -25.09 6.66 18.40
C SER A 452 -24.09 6.69 17.24
N GLY A 453 -24.46 6.06 16.14
CA GLY A 453 -23.86 6.25 14.83
C GLY A 453 -24.90 6.86 13.89
N THR A 454 -24.48 7.85 13.10
CA THR A 454 -25.31 8.47 12.06
C THR A 454 -24.54 8.46 10.75
N ALA A 455 -25.15 7.88 9.72
CA ALA A 455 -24.64 7.86 8.37
C ALA A 455 -25.63 8.60 7.45
N THR A 456 -25.18 9.67 6.82
CA THR A 456 -25.98 10.45 5.88
C THR A 456 -25.27 10.53 4.55
N HIS A 457 -26.03 10.45 3.47
CA HIS A 457 -25.54 10.68 2.12
C HIS A 457 -26.49 11.63 1.42
N ASP A 458 -25.95 12.35 0.45
CA ASP A 458 -26.73 13.19 -0.45
C ASP A 458 -26.03 13.23 -1.81
N PHE A 459 -26.81 13.22 -2.87
CA PHE A 459 -26.30 13.33 -4.23
C PHE A 459 -27.34 13.93 -5.16
N ARG A 460 -26.85 14.67 -6.17
CA ARG A 460 -27.62 15.17 -7.30
C ARG A 460 -26.77 15.15 -8.56
N ALA A 461 -27.30 14.55 -9.62
CA ALA A 461 -26.75 14.62 -10.95
C ALA A 461 -27.81 15.05 -11.96
N VAL A 462 -27.38 15.62 -13.08
CA VAL A 462 -28.23 15.94 -14.23
C VAL A 462 -27.66 15.21 -15.43
N VAL A 463 -28.50 14.38 -16.07
CA VAL A 463 -28.16 13.65 -17.30
C VAL A 463 -28.94 14.25 -18.45
N GLU A 464 -28.22 14.71 -19.46
CA GLU A 464 -28.77 15.30 -20.67
C GLU A 464 -28.39 14.45 -21.88
N VAL A 465 -29.30 14.36 -22.86
CA VAL A 465 -29.08 13.67 -24.13
C VAL A 465 -29.35 14.66 -25.26
N TRP A 466 -28.52 14.60 -26.31
CA TRP A 466 -28.78 15.34 -27.54
C TRP A 466 -29.97 14.72 -28.27
N ASN A 467 -31.00 15.51 -28.59
CA ASN A 467 -32.20 15.02 -29.28
C ASN A 467 -32.20 15.26 -30.81
N GLY A 468 -31.04 15.66 -31.36
CA GLY A 468 -30.91 16.10 -32.76
C GLY A 468 -30.93 17.62 -32.95
N SER A 469 -31.33 18.40 -31.94
CA SER A 469 -31.40 19.87 -32.01
C SER A 469 -30.92 20.59 -30.76
N GLU A 470 -31.16 20.03 -29.58
CA GLU A 470 -30.75 20.58 -28.29
C GLU A 470 -30.46 19.46 -27.29
N TYR A 471 -29.88 19.84 -26.15
CA TYR A 471 -29.71 18.94 -25.01
C TYR A 471 -30.96 18.98 -24.14
N VAL A 472 -31.56 17.81 -23.93
CA VAL A 472 -32.73 17.66 -23.06
C VAL A 472 -32.36 16.86 -21.82
N VAL A 473 -32.84 17.31 -20.66
CA VAL A 473 -32.67 16.57 -19.40
C VAL A 473 -33.55 15.32 -19.46
N VAL A 474 -32.91 14.14 -19.39
CA VAL A 474 -33.61 12.84 -19.43
C VAL A 474 -33.71 12.19 -18.06
N ALA A 475 -32.82 12.55 -17.12
CA ALA A 475 -32.84 12.06 -15.76
C ALA A 475 -32.16 13.02 -14.78
N GLU A 476 -32.70 13.08 -13.56
CA GLU A 476 -32.09 13.76 -12.42
C GLU A 476 -31.98 12.77 -11.24
N PRO A 477 -30.90 11.98 -11.16
CA PRO A 477 -30.65 11.13 -10.00
C PRO A 477 -30.48 11.98 -8.74
N VAL A 478 -31.29 11.70 -7.72
CA VAL A 478 -31.23 12.35 -6.41
C VAL A 478 -31.31 11.33 -5.28
N ALA A 479 -30.75 11.68 -4.12
CA ALA A 479 -30.75 10.81 -2.94
C ALA A 479 -32.17 10.40 -2.52
N GLY A 480 -32.32 9.14 -2.08
CA GLY A 480 -33.58 8.58 -1.60
C GLY A 480 -34.51 7.99 -2.68
N GLN A 481 -34.17 8.09 -3.96
CA GLN A 481 -34.95 7.44 -5.03
C GLN A 481 -34.88 5.90 -4.93
N THR A 482 -36.04 5.24 -5.00
CA THR A 482 -36.15 3.77 -4.98
C THR A 482 -36.11 3.13 -6.36
N THR A 483 -36.35 3.93 -7.40
CA THR A 483 -36.36 3.51 -8.82
C THR A 483 -35.26 4.26 -9.55
N ASP A 484 -34.54 3.57 -10.44
CA ASP A 484 -33.51 4.18 -11.26
C ASP A 484 -34.15 5.08 -12.34
N PRO A 485 -33.99 6.42 -12.29
CA PRO A 485 -34.52 7.32 -13.32
C PRO A 485 -33.93 7.06 -14.72
N LEU A 486 -32.72 6.52 -14.85
CA LEU A 486 -32.13 6.20 -16.15
C LEU A 486 -32.73 4.95 -16.79
N ALA A 487 -33.31 4.05 -15.99
CA ALA A 487 -34.01 2.87 -16.49
C ALA A 487 -35.33 3.22 -17.20
N ALA A 488 -35.89 4.40 -16.93
CA ALA A 488 -37.11 4.87 -17.58
C ALA A 488 -36.86 5.48 -18.99
N VAL A 489 -35.61 5.78 -19.33
CA VAL A 489 -35.24 6.36 -20.61
C VAL A 489 -35.09 5.23 -21.65
N PRO A 490 -35.91 5.19 -22.72
CA PRO A 490 -35.82 4.12 -23.71
C PRO A 490 -34.48 4.16 -24.45
N MET A 491 -33.81 3.01 -24.61
CA MET A 491 -32.59 2.93 -25.42
C MET A 491 -32.86 3.21 -26.92
N THR A 492 -34.12 3.21 -27.35
CA THR A 492 -34.56 3.63 -28.68
C THR A 492 -34.71 5.15 -28.84
N THR A 493 -34.37 5.94 -27.82
CA THR A 493 -34.42 7.40 -27.89
C THR A 493 -33.51 7.90 -29.00
N ASP A 494 -34.07 8.70 -29.91
CA ASP A 494 -33.35 9.32 -31.03
C ASP A 494 -32.32 10.31 -30.48
N VAL A 495 -31.09 10.21 -30.99
CA VAL A 495 -29.99 11.10 -30.63
C VAL A 495 -29.49 11.93 -31.80
N GLY A 496 -30.25 12.05 -32.89
CA GLY A 496 -29.85 12.74 -34.09
C GLY A 496 -28.92 11.92 -34.98
N GLY A 497 -28.65 12.43 -36.18
CA GLY A 497 -27.80 11.74 -37.17
C GLY A 497 -28.36 10.40 -37.69
N GLY A 498 -29.63 10.08 -37.37
CA GLY A 498 -30.23 8.77 -37.67
C GLY A 498 -29.85 7.67 -36.66
N HIS A 499 -29.35 8.04 -35.49
CA HIS A 499 -28.92 7.12 -34.43
C HIS A 499 -29.85 7.14 -33.22
N THR A 500 -29.76 6.09 -32.41
CA THR A 500 -30.44 5.99 -31.11
C THR A 500 -29.42 5.75 -29.99
N LEU A 501 -29.85 5.90 -28.73
CA LEU A 501 -29.00 5.57 -27.57
C LEU A 501 -28.45 4.14 -27.64
N THR A 502 -29.17 3.18 -28.21
CA THR A 502 -28.73 1.77 -28.35
C THR A 502 -27.46 1.63 -29.19
N ASP A 503 -27.22 2.54 -30.14
CA ASP A 503 -26.01 2.51 -30.99
C ASP A 503 -24.75 2.84 -30.20
N TYR A 504 -24.92 3.61 -29.11
CA TYR A 504 -23.83 4.18 -28.30
C TYR A 504 -23.70 3.51 -26.93
N LEU A 505 -24.81 3.10 -26.31
CA LEU A 505 -24.87 2.57 -24.95
C LEU A 505 -25.21 1.09 -24.94
N ALA A 506 -24.46 0.33 -24.14
CA ALA A 506 -24.81 -1.03 -23.76
C ALA A 506 -25.71 -1.01 -22.51
N ALA A 507 -25.38 -0.18 -21.53
CA ALA A 507 -26.17 0.02 -20.33
C ALA A 507 -25.83 1.37 -19.68
N TRP A 508 -26.77 1.85 -18.88
CA TRP A 508 -26.51 2.89 -17.88
C TRP A 508 -27.38 2.63 -16.66
N SER A 509 -26.98 3.17 -15.51
CA SER A 509 -27.80 3.14 -14.31
C SER A 509 -27.40 4.26 -13.37
N SER A 510 -28.31 4.61 -12.46
CA SER A 510 -28.02 5.59 -11.41
C SER A 510 -28.21 5.02 -10.01
N ALA A 511 -27.62 5.71 -9.03
CA ALA A 511 -27.72 5.32 -7.63
C ALA A 511 -29.19 5.37 -7.16
N THR A 512 -29.62 4.27 -6.54
CA THR A 512 -30.91 4.15 -5.85
C THR A 512 -30.68 3.76 -4.39
N SER A 513 -31.74 3.82 -3.58
CA SER A 513 -31.70 3.34 -2.19
C SER A 513 -31.27 1.88 -2.06
N GLY A 514 -31.44 1.05 -3.11
CA GLY A 514 -31.00 -0.34 -3.12
C GLY A 514 -29.51 -0.55 -3.44
N THR A 515 -28.87 0.42 -4.12
CA THR A 515 -27.44 0.37 -4.43
C THR A 515 -26.58 1.06 -3.38
N VAL A 516 -27.15 2.02 -2.64
CA VAL A 516 -26.47 2.68 -1.52
C VAL A 516 -26.43 1.72 -0.33
N ARG A 517 -25.24 1.49 0.20
CA ARG A 517 -25.07 0.76 1.46
C ARG A 517 -25.03 1.76 2.60
N SER A 518 -25.87 1.57 3.61
CA SER A 518 -25.82 2.37 4.83
C SER A 518 -26.02 1.48 6.05
N GLU A 519 -25.09 1.55 6.99
CA GLU A 519 -25.16 0.87 8.28
C GLU A 519 -25.02 1.90 9.39
N GLN A 520 -25.90 1.81 10.39
CA GLN A 520 -25.92 2.72 11.52
C GLN A 520 -26.20 1.92 12.79
N ALA A 521 -25.30 2.03 13.77
CA ALA A 521 -25.40 1.40 15.07
C ALA A 521 -24.74 2.29 16.14
N ALA A 522 -25.00 2.03 17.42
CA ALA A 522 -24.24 2.69 18.48
C ALA A 522 -22.73 2.41 18.28
N GLY A 523 -21.89 3.45 18.34
CA GLY A 523 -20.45 3.33 18.12
C GLY A 523 -20.01 3.12 16.67
N ARG A 524 -20.91 3.00 15.67
CA ARG A 524 -20.52 2.74 14.28
C ARG A 524 -21.48 3.36 13.25
N ALA A 525 -20.93 3.99 12.23
CA ALA A 525 -21.68 4.50 11.09
C ALA A 525 -20.90 4.31 9.80
N GLU A 526 -21.55 3.79 8.77
CA GLU A 526 -20.97 3.55 7.45
C GLU A 526 -21.98 3.91 6.36
N VAL A 527 -21.52 4.58 5.31
CA VAL A 527 -22.29 4.72 4.07
C VAL A 527 -21.38 4.70 2.86
N SER A 528 -21.84 4.03 1.80
CA SER A 528 -21.15 3.92 0.52
C SER A 528 -22.12 4.12 -0.63
N VAL A 529 -21.82 5.11 -1.46
CA VAL A 529 -22.44 5.37 -2.75
C VAL A 529 -21.42 4.92 -3.80
N PRO A 530 -21.60 3.74 -4.44
CA PRO A 530 -20.60 3.18 -5.36
C PRO A 530 -20.42 4.02 -6.64
N GLY A 531 -21.41 4.83 -6.99
CA GLY A 531 -21.39 5.81 -8.08
C GLY A 531 -22.80 6.37 -8.31
N VAL A 532 -22.94 7.68 -8.49
CA VAL A 532 -24.24 8.33 -8.75
C VAL A 532 -24.76 7.99 -10.14
N VAL A 533 -23.87 7.96 -11.14
CA VAL A 533 -24.17 7.57 -12.51
C VAL A 533 -23.10 6.59 -12.99
N THR A 534 -23.54 5.48 -13.57
CA THR A 534 -22.68 4.49 -14.22
C THR A 534 -23.13 4.30 -15.67
N ILE A 535 -22.17 4.28 -16.59
CA ILE A 535 -22.43 4.14 -18.02
C ILE A 535 -21.46 3.12 -18.61
N ALA A 536 -21.99 2.21 -19.43
CA ALA A 536 -21.23 1.28 -20.24
C ALA A 536 -21.60 1.50 -21.72
N THR A 537 -20.61 1.81 -22.55
CA THR A 537 -20.84 2.03 -23.99
C THR A 537 -20.91 0.71 -24.74
N GLN A 538 -21.49 0.75 -25.94
CA GLN A 538 -21.24 -0.28 -26.95
C GLN A 538 -19.75 -0.29 -27.35
N PRO A 539 -19.27 -1.37 -27.98
CA PRO A 539 -17.99 -1.37 -28.69
C PRO A 539 -17.91 -0.23 -29.72
N VAL A 540 -16.90 0.64 -29.56
CA VAL A 540 -16.70 1.86 -30.36
C VAL A 540 -15.66 1.70 -31.46
N ARG A 541 -14.82 0.67 -31.41
CA ARG A 541 -13.84 0.33 -32.47
C ARG A 541 -14.31 -0.84 -33.33
N SER A 542 -13.79 -0.87 -34.55
CA SER A 542 -13.99 -2.01 -35.48
C SER A 542 -13.00 -3.13 -35.15
N GLY A 543 -13.42 -4.40 -35.27
CA GLY A 543 -12.61 -5.59 -34.97
C GLY A 543 -12.36 -6.50 -36.17
N ALA A 544 -11.38 -7.40 -36.05
CA ALA A 544 -10.89 -8.23 -37.16
C ALA A 544 -11.77 -9.46 -37.51
N ALA A 545 -12.58 -9.96 -36.57
CA ALA A 545 -13.31 -11.23 -36.76
C ALA A 545 -14.80 -11.07 -37.11
N ASP A 546 -15.48 -10.01 -36.64
CA ASP A 546 -16.92 -9.79 -36.86
C ASP A 546 -17.30 -8.30 -37.05
N GLY A 547 -16.31 -7.44 -37.36
CA GLY A 547 -16.53 -6.02 -37.59
C GLY A 547 -16.60 -5.14 -36.33
N LEU A 548 -16.56 -5.70 -35.11
CA LEU A 548 -16.53 -4.97 -33.83
C LEU A 548 -15.43 -5.48 -32.90
N ASP A 549 -14.78 -4.58 -32.17
CA ASP A 549 -13.81 -4.91 -31.11
C ASP A 549 -14.46 -4.75 -29.73
N PRO A 550 -14.89 -5.85 -29.07
CA PRO A 550 -15.64 -5.79 -27.82
C PRO A 550 -14.86 -5.16 -26.66
N ALA A 551 -13.51 -5.18 -26.71
CA ALA A 551 -12.67 -4.62 -25.66
C ALA A 551 -12.67 -3.07 -25.69
N SER A 552 -13.13 -2.47 -26.78
CA SER A 552 -13.19 -1.02 -26.94
C SER A 552 -14.31 -0.32 -26.17
N ALA A 553 -15.20 -1.07 -25.52
CA ALA A 553 -16.25 -0.50 -24.69
C ALA A 553 -15.65 0.33 -23.54
N VAL A 554 -16.30 1.45 -23.22
CA VAL A 554 -15.90 2.35 -22.14
C VAL A 554 -16.85 2.16 -20.96
N ALA A 555 -16.29 1.93 -19.78
CA ALA A 555 -17.00 1.92 -18.52
C ALA A 555 -16.70 3.20 -17.76
N LEU A 556 -17.75 3.87 -17.30
CA LEU A 556 -17.70 5.17 -16.65
C LEU A 556 -18.44 5.10 -15.32
N THR A 557 -17.82 5.62 -14.26
CA THR A 557 -18.45 5.80 -12.94
C THR A 557 -18.23 7.24 -12.48
N ILE A 558 -19.31 7.91 -12.09
CA ILE A 558 -19.30 9.32 -11.68
C ILE A 558 -19.82 9.43 -10.25
N GLY A 559 -19.07 10.12 -9.39
CA GLY A 559 -19.50 10.50 -8.04
C GLY A 559 -19.54 9.35 -7.04
N ALA A 560 -18.47 8.55 -6.94
CA ALA A 560 -18.37 7.53 -5.91
C ALA A 560 -17.88 8.16 -4.59
N VAL A 561 -18.61 7.93 -3.50
CA VAL A 561 -18.25 8.45 -2.17
C VAL A 561 -18.53 7.40 -1.09
N SER A 562 -17.67 7.32 -0.09
CA SER A 562 -17.91 6.50 1.09
C SER A 562 -17.32 7.12 2.34
N CYS A 563 -17.94 6.80 3.47
CA CYS A 563 -17.39 7.08 4.78
C CYS A 563 -17.63 5.90 5.71
N SER A 564 -16.74 5.75 6.69
CA SER A 564 -16.89 4.82 7.80
C SER A 564 -16.34 5.45 9.06
N THR A 565 -17.06 5.30 10.17
CA THR A 565 -16.62 5.76 11.49
C THR A 565 -16.96 4.70 12.53
N GLU A 566 -16.03 4.47 13.44
CA GLU A 566 -16.18 3.61 14.61
C GLU A 566 -15.62 4.36 15.83
N ASP A 567 -16.37 4.36 16.93
CA ASP A 567 -15.94 4.86 18.23
C ASP A 567 -16.32 3.86 19.32
N ALA A 568 -15.33 3.10 19.79
CA ALA A 568 -15.45 2.06 20.80
C ALA A 568 -14.90 2.51 22.18
N ARG A 569 -14.73 3.82 22.40
CA ARG A 569 -14.14 4.41 23.62
C ARG A 569 -15.08 4.52 24.81
#